data_AF-X1J0A1-F1
#
_entry.id   AF-X1J0A1-F1
#
_cell.length_a   1.000
_cell.length_b   1.000
_cell.length_c   1.000
_cell.angle_alpha   90.00
_cell.angle_beta   90.00
_cell.angle_gamma   90.00
#
_symmetry.space_group_name_H-M   'P 1'
#
loop_
_entity.id
_entity.type
_entity.pdbx_description
1 polymer ?
#
loop_
_entity_poly.entity_id
_entity_poly.type
_entity_poly.pdbx_seq_one_letter_code
_entity_poly.pdbx_strand_id
1 'polypeptide(L)'
;NFVDGELYWISDSNGPEPYDRGIFRCAPADLAHPEAHTLLFNPQVESGNMIIQDNVILASHCAPASPLDTGIIVSVDAGQTWAQYDLKEFGKRSPTRFHEKNSEGWFRMDLRSGWVQHAEVLFINPKDR
;
A
#
# COMPACT_ATOMS: atom_id res chain seq x y z
N ASN A 1 -2.93 -7.15 7.36
CA ASN A 1 -4.15 -6.53 7.94
C ASN A 1 -5.22 -7.60 8.03
N PHE A 2 -5.97 -7.69 9.13
CA PHE A 2 -7.11 -8.61 9.26
C PHE A 2 -8.40 -7.79 9.32
N VAL A 3 -9.34 -8.06 8.43
CA VAL A 3 -10.60 -7.31 8.31
C VAL A 3 -11.72 -8.31 8.04
N ASP A 4 -12.77 -8.31 8.87
CA ASP A 4 -13.95 -9.17 8.72
C ASP A 4 -13.63 -10.67 8.54
N GLY A 5 -12.59 -11.15 9.22
CA GLY A 5 -12.15 -12.54 9.17
C GLY A 5 -11.20 -12.89 8.02
N GLU A 6 -10.94 -11.95 7.10
CA GLU A 6 -10.04 -12.11 5.97
C GLU A 6 -8.65 -11.50 6.25
N LEU A 7 -7.61 -12.11 5.70
CA LEU A 7 -6.25 -11.59 5.69
C LEU A 7 -6.01 -10.77 4.42
N TYR A 8 -5.46 -9.57 4.57
CA TYR A 8 -5.06 -8.66 3.50
C TYR A 8 -3.57 -8.30 3.61
N TRP A 9 -2.86 -8.31 2.48
CA TRP A 9 -1.45 -7.93 2.42
C TRP A 9 -1.09 -7.28 1.08
N ILE A 10 0.06 -6.62 1.05
CA ILE A 10 0.72 -6.21 -0.17
C ILE A 10 2.00 -7.03 -0.34
N SER A 11 2.20 -7.58 -1.54
CA SER A 11 3.39 -8.32 -1.94
C SER A 11 4.16 -7.52 -2.98
N ASP A 12 5.49 -7.55 -2.87
CA ASP A 12 6.42 -6.86 -3.76
C ASP A 12 6.69 -7.68 -5.04
N SER A 13 7.62 -7.20 -5.88
CA SER A 13 8.01 -7.89 -7.12
C SER A 13 9.39 -8.54 -7.02
N ASN A 14 9.83 -8.93 -5.83
CA ASN A 14 11.17 -9.49 -5.67
C ASN A 14 11.19 -10.98 -6.03
N GLY A 15 11.84 -11.33 -7.14
CA GLY A 15 12.04 -12.73 -7.53
C GLY A 15 12.09 -12.95 -9.05
N PRO A 16 12.17 -14.22 -9.49
CA PRO A 16 12.00 -14.57 -10.90
C PRO A 16 10.55 -14.44 -11.33
N GLU A 17 10.33 -14.19 -12.63
CA GLU A 17 8.99 -14.19 -13.22
C GLU A 17 8.35 -15.60 -13.26
N PRO A 18 7.02 -15.71 -13.16
CA PRO A 18 6.05 -14.63 -12.98
C PRO A 18 5.99 -14.11 -11.54
N TYR A 19 5.89 -12.79 -11.36
CA TYR A 19 5.86 -12.15 -10.04
C TYR A 19 4.50 -12.37 -9.33
N ASP A 20 4.55 -12.80 -8.07
CA ASP A 20 3.40 -12.80 -7.16
C ASP A 20 3.32 -11.47 -6.40
N ARG A 21 2.86 -10.43 -7.11
CA ARG A 21 2.85 -9.03 -6.67
C ARG A 21 1.46 -8.44 -6.67
N GLY A 22 1.21 -7.54 -5.73
CA GLY A 22 -0.06 -6.82 -5.65
C GLY A 22 -0.63 -6.75 -4.24
N ILE A 23 -1.83 -6.21 -4.16
CA ILE A 23 -2.65 -6.21 -2.96
C ILE A 23 -3.60 -7.39 -3.08
N PHE A 24 -3.55 -8.27 -2.09
CA PHE A 24 -4.28 -9.53 -2.08
C PHE A 24 -5.16 -9.64 -0.84
N ARG A 25 -6.10 -10.58 -0.92
CA ARG A 25 -6.77 -11.13 0.26
C ARG A 25 -7.03 -12.63 0.14
N CYS A 26 -7.19 -13.28 1.28
CA CYS A 26 -7.69 -14.66 1.40
C CYS A 26 -8.18 -14.91 2.84
N ALA A 27 -8.79 -16.07 3.09
CA ALA A 27 -8.97 -16.54 4.45
C ALA A 27 -7.59 -16.78 5.11
N PRO A 28 -7.39 -16.50 6.41
CA PRO A 28 -6.08 -16.64 7.06
C PRO A 28 -5.45 -18.03 6.96
N ALA A 29 -6.28 -19.09 6.95
CA ALA A 29 -5.82 -20.47 6.79
C ALA A 29 -5.23 -20.76 5.41
N ASP A 30 -5.59 -19.94 4.41
CA ASP A 30 -5.24 -20.14 3.01
C ASP A 30 -3.97 -19.37 2.58
N LEU A 31 -3.27 -18.69 3.51
CA LEU A 31 -2.09 -17.90 3.18
C LEU A 31 -1.01 -18.71 2.45
N ALA A 32 -0.85 -19.99 2.79
CA ALA A 32 0.12 -20.88 2.15
C ALA A 32 -0.35 -21.46 0.79
N HIS A 33 -1.53 -21.08 0.32
CA HIS A 33 -2.21 -21.61 -0.87
C HIS A 33 -2.43 -20.49 -1.90
N PRO A 34 -1.45 -20.17 -2.77
CA PRO A 34 -1.53 -19.07 -3.73
C PRO A 34 -2.76 -19.10 -4.63
N GLU A 35 -3.27 -20.29 -4.96
CA GLU A 35 -4.49 -20.49 -5.73
C GLU A 35 -5.76 -19.96 -5.06
N ALA A 36 -5.74 -19.79 -3.73
CA ALA A 36 -6.84 -19.21 -2.95
C ALA A 36 -6.73 -17.68 -2.82
N HIS A 37 -5.64 -17.08 -3.28
CA HIS A 37 -5.41 -15.65 -3.15
C HIS A 37 -6.24 -14.89 -4.19
N THR A 38 -7.01 -13.91 -3.72
CA THR A 38 -7.70 -12.96 -4.59
C THR A 38 -6.82 -11.74 -4.78
N LEU A 39 -6.35 -11.51 -6.01
CA LEU A 39 -5.67 -10.26 -6.40
C LEU A 39 -6.69 -9.12 -6.50
N LEU A 40 -6.60 -8.15 -5.59
CA LEU A 40 -7.45 -6.96 -5.57
C LEU A 40 -6.90 -5.85 -6.46
N PHE A 41 -5.57 -5.69 -6.48
CA PHE A 41 -4.90 -4.65 -7.27
C PHE A 41 -3.46 -5.02 -7.58
N ASN A 42 -3.02 -4.80 -8.83
CA ASN A 42 -1.63 -5.02 -9.22
C ASN A 42 -0.97 -3.69 -9.63
N PRO A 43 -0.04 -3.15 -8.82
CA PRO A 43 0.64 -1.88 -9.10
C PRO A 43 1.65 -1.97 -10.25
N GLN A 44 1.92 -3.18 -10.78
CA GLN A 44 2.90 -3.49 -11.82
C GLN A 44 4.37 -3.20 -11.47
N VAL A 45 4.64 -2.64 -10.29
CA VAL A 45 5.97 -2.25 -9.80
C VAL A 45 6.08 -2.55 -8.30
N GLU A 46 7.30 -2.44 -7.76
CA GLU A 46 7.58 -2.76 -6.36
C GLU A 46 6.78 -1.88 -5.39
N SER A 47 6.17 -2.53 -4.39
CA SER A 47 5.30 -1.96 -3.37
C SER A 47 5.41 -2.81 -2.11
N GLY A 48 5.22 -2.26 -0.89
CA GLY A 48 5.64 -3.02 0.30
C GLY A 48 5.04 -2.66 1.66
N ASN A 49 4.29 -1.56 1.79
CA ASN A 49 3.61 -1.21 3.04
C ASN A 49 2.14 -0.92 2.78
N MET A 50 1.28 -1.30 3.73
CA MET A 50 -0.16 -1.11 3.62
C MET A 50 -0.84 -1.01 4.99
N ILE A 51 -1.86 -0.16 5.08
CA ILE A 51 -2.81 -0.11 6.20
C ILE A 51 -4.25 -0.21 5.67
N ILE A 52 -5.14 -0.78 6.48
CA ILE A 52 -6.59 -0.77 6.23
C ILE A 52 -7.31 -0.24 7.47
N GLN A 53 -8.18 0.76 7.30
CA GLN A 53 -9.03 1.28 8.38
C GLN A 53 -10.26 1.98 7.80
N ASP A 54 -11.45 1.70 8.34
CA ASP A 54 -12.74 2.27 7.91
C ASP A 54 -12.95 2.23 6.38
N ASN A 55 -12.76 1.05 5.77
CA ASN A 55 -12.84 0.82 4.31
C ASN A 55 -11.78 1.53 3.47
N VAL A 56 -10.89 2.34 4.06
CA VAL A 56 -9.76 2.92 3.37
C VAL A 56 -8.60 1.92 3.35
N ILE A 57 -8.03 1.71 2.17
CA ILE A 57 -6.76 1.02 1.98
C ILE A 57 -5.74 2.02 1.45
N LEU A 58 -4.64 2.20 2.19
CA LEU A 58 -3.47 2.95 1.72
C LEU A 58 -2.31 1.99 1.57
N ALA A 59 -1.62 2.06 0.44
CA ALA A 59 -0.43 1.28 0.17
C ALA A 59 0.68 2.10 -0.51
N SER A 60 1.91 1.64 -0.36
CA SER A 60 3.11 2.37 -0.80
C SER A 60 3.66 1.85 -2.12
N HIS A 61 4.10 2.73 -3.01
CA HIS A 61 5.14 2.36 -4.00
C HIS A 61 6.54 2.45 -3.38
N CYS A 62 7.48 1.66 -3.88
CA CYS A 62 8.90 1.74 -3.52
C CYS A 62 9.65 2.58 -4.57
N ALA A 63 9.94 3.86 -4.29
CA ALA A 63 10.52 4.79 -5.26
C ALA A 63 11.84 4.34 -5.92
N PRO A 64 12.79 3.65 -5.23
CA PRO A 64 13.96 3.07 -5.90
C PRO A 64 13.64 2.06 -7.01
N ALA A 65 12.46 1.45 -6.97
CA ALA A 65 12.02 0.37 -7.86
C ALA A 65 10.64 0.66 -8.49
N SER A 66 10.28 1.95 -8.57
CA SER A 66 9.05 2.47 -9.17
C SER A 66 9.39 3.66 -10.06
N PRO A 67 8.65 3.90 -11.16
CA PRO A 67 8.80 5.12 -11.94
C PRO A 67 8.26 6.37 -11.23
N LEU A 68 7.51 6.19 -10.14
CA LEU A 68 6.91 7.29 -9.37
C LEU A 68 7.93 7.89 -8.40
N ASP A 69 7.88 9.21 -8.22
CA ASP A 69 8.76 9.93 -7.30
C ASP A 69 8.33 9.65 -5.85
N THR A 70 7.06 9.90 -5.52
CA THR A 70 6.47 9.52 -4.23
C THR A 70 5.08 8.92 -4.46
N GLY A 71 5.06 7.62 -4.72
CA GLY A 71 3.84 6.91 -5.12
C GLY A 71 3.00 6.42 -3.95
N ILE A 72 1.68 6.65 -4.02
CA ILE A 72 0.68 6.14 -3.08
C ILE A 72 -0.45 5.45 -3.85
N ILE A 73 -0.84 4.27 -3.39
CA ILE A 73 -2.00 3.50 -3.87
C ILE A 73 -3.14 3.71 -2.87
N VAL A 74 -4.33 4.04 -3.36
CA VAL A 74 -5.48 4.38 -2.52
C VAL A 74 -6.73 3.66 -3.00
N SER A 75 -7.46 3.06 -2.06
CA SER A 75 -8.87 2.70 -2.20
C SER A 75 -9.65 3.29 -1.02
N VAL A 76 -10.85 3.80 -1.26
CA VAL A 76 -11.75 4.38 -0.24
C VAL A 76 -13.08 3.61 -0.13
N ASP A 77 -13.16 2.43 -0.76
CA ASP A 77 -14.37 1.62 -0.88
C ASP A 77 -14.09 0.13 -0.66
N ALA A 78 -13.19 -0.17 0.29
CA ALA A 78 -12.76 -1.51 0.69
C ALA A 78 -12.14 -2.34 -0.46
N GLY A 79 -11.47 -1.68 -1.39
CA GLY A 79 -10.75 -2.31 -2.50
C GLY A 79 -11.59 -2.55 -3.76
N GLN A 80 -12.77 -1.93 -3.89
CA GLN A 80 -13.59 -2.04 -5.11
C GLN A 80 -13.04 -1.15 -6.24
N THR A 81 -12.61 0.07 -5.93
CA THR A 81 -11.95 0.98 -6.85
C THR A 81 -10.62 1.47 -6.31
N TRP A 82 -9.71 1.80 -7.22
CA TRP A 82 -8.32 2.11 -6.91
C TRP A 82 -7.84 3.35 -7.67
N ALA A 83 -7.01 4.15 -7.01
CA ALA A 83 -6.26 5.25 -7.60
C ALA A 83 -4.77 5.13 -7.23
N GLN A 84 -3.91 5.61 -8.13
CA GLN A 84 -2.48 5.77 -7.88
C GLN A 84 -2.11 7.24 -8.03
N TYR A 85 -1.41 7.79 -7.04
CA TYR A 85 -0.96 9.17 -7.02
C TYR A 85 0.57 9.22 -6.99
N ASP A 86 1.14 10.19 -7.71
CA ASP A 86 2.57 10.50 -7.71
C ASP A 86 2.77 11.91 -7.17
N LEU A 87 3.20 12.01 -5.91
CA LEU A 87 3.41 13.27 -5.21
C LEU A 87 4.81 13.83 -5.52
N LYS A 88 4.97 14.33 -6.75
CA LYS A 88 6.26 14.78 -7.32
C LYS A 88 6.94 15.88 -6.51
N GLU A 89 6.18 16.67 -5.77
CA GLU A 89 6.68 17.77 -4.95
C GLU A 89 7.66 17.33 -3.85
N PHE A 90 7.64 16.06 -3.44
CA PHE A 90 8.57 15.50 -2.45
C PHE A 90 9.82 14.87 -3.10
N GLY A 91 9.86 14.79 -4.43
CA GLY A 91 10.88 14.06 -5.18
C GLY A 91 10.86 12.57 -4.84
N LYS A 92 12.01 11.89 -5.00
CA LYS A 92 12.09 10.44 -4.79
C LYS A 92 11.99 10.07 -3.31
N ARG A 93 10.82 9.63 -2.85
CA ARG A 93 10.54 9.12 -1.50
C ARG A 93 9.68 7.87 -1.54
N SER A 94 9.95 6.93 -0.63
CA SER A 94 9.11 5.74 -0.44
C SER A 94 8.35 5.82 0.87
N PRO A 95 7.03 5.62 0.89
CA PRO A 95 6.33 5.40 2.14
C PRO A 95 6.78 4.10 2.83
N THR A 96 7.12 4.20 4.11
CA THR A 96 7.69 3.07 4.89
C THR A 96 6.80 2.58 6.00
N ARG A 97 5.94 3.45 6.54
CA ARG A 97 4.99 3.07 7.58
C ARG A 97 3.76 3.95 7.48
N PHE A 98 2.61 3.30 7.41
CA PHE A 98 1.33 3.94 7.65
C PHE A 98 0.94 3.72 9.11
N HIS A 99 0.40 4.76 9.73
CA HIS A 99 -0.14 4.72 11.09
C HIS A 99 -1.64 4.96 11.03
N GLU A 100 -2.36 4.39 12.01
CA GLU A 100 -3.81 4.55 12.19
C GLU A 100 -4.24 6.02 12.21
N LYS A 101 -5.51 6.26 11.90
CA LYS A 101 -6.12 7.59 11.96
C LYS A 101 -6.01 8.18 13.37
N ASN A 102 -5.68 9.47 13.44
CA ASN A 102 -5.85 10.24 14.67
C ASN A 102 -7.35 10.53 14.95
N SER A 103 -7.65 11.22 16.06
CA SER A 103 -9.02 11.61 16.43
C SER A 103 -9.72 12.55 15.44
N GLU A 104 -8.98 13.12 14.49
CA GLU A 104 -9.50 13.98 13.42
C GLU A 104 -9.64 13.22 12.07
N GLY A 105 -9.36 11.92 12.06
CA GLY A 105 -9.51 11.07 10.87
C GLY A 105 -8.30 11.04 9.93
N TRP A 106 -7.17 11.63 10.31
CA TRP A 106 -5.96 11.68 9.46
C TRP A 106 -5.04 10.50 9.72
N PHE A 107 -4.63 9.80 8.67
CA PHE A 107 -3.51 8.87 8.72
C PHE A 107 -2.19 9.62 8.76
N ARG A 108 -1.17 9.02 9.36
CA ARG A 108 0.22 9.45 9.22
C ARG A 108 0.98 8.46 8.33
N MET A 109 1.82 8.98 7.46
CA MET A 109 2.67 8.21 6.57
C MET A 109 4.13 8.69 6.71
N ASP A 110 5.00 7.78 7.16
CA ASP A 110 6.44 8.05 7.23
C ASP A 110 7.09 7.81 5.87
N LEU A 111 8.03 8.67 5.48
CA LEU A 111 8.79 8.56 4.24
C LEU A 111 10.25 8.19 4.51
N ARG A 112 10.84 7.48 3.54
CA ARG A 112 12.29 7.35 3.40
C ARG A 112 12.79 7.88 2.06
N SER A 113 14.04 8.32 2.06
CA SER A 113 14.84 8.52 0.85
C SER A 113 15.78 7.32 0.65
N GLY A 114 16.00 6.94 -0.62
CA GLY A 114 16.72 5.71 -0.94
C GLY A 114 16.09 4.50 -0.23
N TRP A 115 16.91 3.53 0.18
CA TRP A 115 16.44 2.26 0.77
C TRP A 115 16.11 2.31 2.27
N VAL A 116 16.75 3.21 3.03
CA VAL A 116 16.71 3.13 4.50
C VAL A 116 16.67 4.48 5.21
N GLN A 117 17.02 5.59 4.55
CA GLN A 117 17.22 6.87 5.22
C GLN A 117 15.87 7.55 5.50
N HIS A 118 15.52 7.73 6.77
CA HIS A 118 14.33 8.49 7.16
C HIS A 118 14.32 9.88 6.50
N ALA A 119 13.15 10.33 6.04
CA ALA A 119 12.96 11.60 5.37
C ALA A 119 11.81 12.39 6.03
N GLU A 120 10.75 12.73 5.30
CA GLU A 120 9.61 13.52 5.77
C GLU A 120 8.48 12.64 6.36
N VAL A 121 7.46 13.30 6.90
CA VAL A 121 6.21 12.68 7.37
C VAL A 121 5.05 13.41 6.72
N LEU A 122 4.09 12.65 6.17
CA LEU A 122 2.87 13.20 5.58
C LEU A 122 1.65 12.81 6.40
N PHE A 123 0.66 13.70 6.44
CA PHE A 123 -0.67 13.39 6.96
C PHE A 123 -1.64 13.28 5.78
N ILE A 124 -2.40 12.19 5.75
CA ILE A 124 -3.31 11.85 4.65
C ILE A 124 -4.74 11.79 5.21
N ASN A 125 -5.63 12.58 4.62
CA ASN A 125 -7.07 12.49 4.87
C ASN A 125 -7.78 12.17 3.55
N PRO A 126 -8.08 10.90 3.30
CA PRO A 126 -8.90 10.48 2.17
C PRO A 126 -10.29 11.06 2.37
N LYS A 127 -10.78 11.84 1.40
CA LYS A 127 -12.17 12.30 1.38
C LYS A 127 -13.04 11.22 0.77
N ASP A 128 -14.18 10.96 1.39
CA ASP A 128 -15.25 10.20 0.75
C ASP A 128 -15.69 10.95 -0.51
N ARG A 129 -15.87 10.22 -1.62
CA ARG A 129 -16.41 10.79 -2.86
C ARG A 129 -17.90 11.07 -2.74
#